data_AF-A0A1B9IYM1-F1
#
_entry.id   AF-A0A1B9IYM1-F1
#
_cell.length_a   1.000
_cell.length_b   1.000
_cell.length_c   1.000
_cell.angle_alpha   90.00
_cell.angle_beta   90.00
_cell.angle_gamma   90.00
#
_symmetry.space_group_name_H-M   'P 1'
#
loop_
_entity.id
_entity.type
_entity.pdbx_description
1 polymer ?
#
loop_
_entity_poly.entity_id
_entity_poly.type
_entity_poly.pdbx_seq_one_letter_code
_entity_poly.pdbx_strand_id
1 'polypeptide(L)'
;MPPKRERTPSSSERERDLKPFVEEQNGNEKKKKLANSPSRTKTSWTSSEELKFREGINAIVKKHLWNELKSDPEMVKRGANGVAQHWIAMYKKM
;
A
#
# COMPACT_ATOMS: atom_id res chain seq x y z
N MET A 1 31.83 -52.00 12.95
CA MET A 1 31.76 -50.52 12.91
C MET A 1 32.25 -49.95 14.25
N PRO A 2 33.19 -48.99 14.25
CA PRO A 2 33.58 -48.17 15.41
C PRO A 2 32.69 -46.87 15.46
N PRO A 3 32.92 -45.90 16.36
CA PRO A 3 32.52 -45.82 17.77
C PRO A 3 31.51 -44.66 18.08
N LYS A 4 30.88 -44.70 19.26
CA LYS A 4 29.95 -43.67 19.81
C LYS A 4 30.69 -42.36 20.18
N ARG A 5 30.12 -41.17 19.86
CA ARG A 5 30.41 -39.92 20.61
C ARG A 5 29.31 -38.83 20.49
N GLU A 6 28.72 -38.54 21.66
CA GLU A 6 28.33 -37.27 22.32
C GLU A 6 27.81 -36.02 21.55
N ARG A 7 26.76 -35.40 22.16
CA ARG A 7 26.27 -34.03 21.92
C ARG A 7 27.32 -32.97 22.31
N THR A 8 27.39 -31.86 21.56
CA THR A 8 27.68 -30.46 22.01
C THR A 8 27.35 -29.47 20.84
N PRO A 9 27.60 -28.14 20.90
CA PRO A 9 26.78 -27.10 21.55
C PRO A 9 26.47 -25.88 20.62
N SER A 10 25.68 -24.94 21.13
CA SER A 10 25.54 -23.56 20.59
C SER A 10 26.84 -22.75 20.79
N SER A 11 27.33 -22.04 19.76
CA SER A 11 28.31 -20.93 19.83
C SER A 11 28.43 -20.29 18.43
N SER A 12 27.98 -19.06 18.14
CA SER A 12 28.53 -17.71 18.44
C SER A 12 29.26 -17.07 17.24
N GLU A 13 29.31 -15.72 17.23
CA GLU A 13 30.07 -14.78 16.37
C GLU A 13 29.29 -14.20 15.17
N ARG A 14 28.74 -12.97 15.17
CA ARG A 14 29.26 -11.60 15.45
C ARG A 14 30.41 -11.13 14.54
N GLU A 15 30.16 -9.93 14.00
CA GLU A 15 31.09 -8.93 13.45
C GLU A 15 31.61 -9.10 12.01
N ARG A 16 31.19 -8.13 11.17
CA ARG A 16 32.01 -7.26 10.31
C ARG A 16 31.10 -6.62 9.26
N ASP A 17 31.20 -5.36 8.88
CA ASP A 17 31.90 -4.17 9.37
C ASP A 17 31.36 -3.02 8.49
N LEU A 18 31.17 -1.85 9.09
CA LEU A 18 30.79 -0.62 8.40
C LEU A 18 31.93 -0.14 7.49
N LYS A 19 31.61 0.46 6.33
CA LYS A 19 32.47 1.43 5.59
C LYS A 19 31.77 1.92 4.31
N PRO A 20 32.08 3.13 3.80
CA PRO A 20 31.92 4.42 4.46
C PRO A 20 31.17 5.45 3.57
N PHE A 21 30.64 6.47 4.22
CA PHE A 21 30.23 7.74 3.60
C PHE A 21 31.44 8.39 2.90
N VAL A 22 31.36 8.60 1.59
CA VAL A 22 32.23 9.51 0.85
C VAL A 22 31.35 10.44 0.02
N GLU A 23 31.36 11.68 0.47
CA GLU A 23 30.89 12.88 -0.22
C GLU A 23 32.03 13.36 -1.13
N GLU A 24 31.80 13.47 -2.45
CA GLU A 24 32.45 14.46 -3.32
C GLU A 24 31.89 14.45 -4.76
N GLN A 25 32.06 15.61 -5.39
CA GLN A 25 31.29 16.16 -6.51
C GLN A 25 31.78 15.79 -7.92
N ASN A 26 30.92 16.11 -8.90
CA ASN A 26 31.21 16.50 -10.28
C ASN A 26 31.62 15.45 -11.33
N GLY A 27 30.99 15.56 -12.50
CA GLY A 27 31.60 15.18 -13.79
C GLY A 27 30.84 14.13 -14.60
N ASN A 28 30.01 14.62 -15.53
CA ASN A 28 29.83 14.13 -16.90
C ASN A 28 30.31 12.69 -17.20
N GLU A 29 29.38 11.79 -17.61
CA GLU A 29 29.44 11.18 -18.95
C GLU A 29 28.25 10.25 -19.25
N LYS A 30 27.64 10.51 -20.40
CA LYS A 30 26.48 9.82 -20.95
C LYS A 30 26.85 8.36 -21.28
N LYS A 31 26.27 7.39 -20.56
CA LYS A 31 25.96 6.08 -21.13
C LYS A 31 24.44 5.91 -21.21
N LYS A 32 23.88 6.40 -22.33
CA LYS A 32 22.53 6.06 -22.78
C LYS A 32 22.45 4.55 -22.97
N LYS A 33 22.06 3.82 -21.93
CA LYS A 33 21.53 2.46 -22.11
C LYS A 33 20.16 2.64 -22.78
N LEU A 34 20.12 2.41 -24.09
CA LEU A 34 18.88 2.29 -24.86
C LEU A 34 18.14 1.05 -24.34
N ALA A 35 17.35 1.24 -23.28
CA ALA A 35 16.37 0.25 -22.86
C ALA A 35 15.21 0.31 -23.87
N ASN A 36 15.36 -0.39 -25.00
CA ASN A 36 14.30 -0.60 -26.00
C ASN A 36 13.27 -1.63 -25.50
N SER A 37 12.69 -1.37 -24.33
CA SER A 37 11.44 -1.99 -23.92
C SER A 37 10.45 -0.86 -23.70
N PRO A 38 9.24 -0.90 -24.28
CA PRO A 38 8.19 0.04 -23.91
C PRO A 38 7.86 -0.25 -22.44
N SER A 39 8.60 0.39 -21.53
CA SER A 39 8.19 0.55 -20.16
C SER A 39 6.77 1.08 -20.23
N ARG A 40 5.79 0.25 -19.82
CA ARG A 40 4.41 0.67 -19.63
C ARG A 40 4.48 1.85 -18.67
N THR A 41 4.53 3.06 -19.21
CA THR A 41 4.46 4.28 -18.44
C THR A 41 3.13 4.20 -17.73
N LYS A 42 3.16 4.12 -16.40
CA LYS A 42 1.94 4.11 -15.59
C LYS A 42 1.20 5.39 -15.95
N THR A 43 0.06 5.28 -16.62
CA THR A 43 -0.77 6.42 -16.96
C THR A 43 -1.21 7.08 -15.67
N SER A 44 -0.89 8.35 -15.50
CA SER A 44 -1.41 9.14 -14.38
C SER A 44 -2.92 9.30 -14.53
N TRP A 45 -3.64 9.27 -13.41
CA TRP A 45 -5.07 9.52 -13.41
C TRP A 45 -5.37 10.94 -13.90
N THR A 46 -6.30 11.05 -14.86
CA THR A 46 -6.82 12.35 -15.28
C THR A 46 -7.94 12.80 -14.34
N SER A 47 -8.13 14.11 -14.20
CA SER A 47 -9.21 14.65 -13.34
C SER A 47 -10.60 14.14 -13.72
N SER A 48 -10.84 13.90 -15.01
CA SER A 48 -12.09 13.33 -15.51
C SER A 48 -12.30 11.88 -15.10
N GLU A 49 -11.23 11.08 -15.05
CA GLU A 49 -11.28 9.70 -14.58
C GLU A 49 -11.46 9.63 -13.06
N GLU A 50 -10.78 10.50 -12.31
CA GLU A 50 -10.95 10.60 -10.86
C GLU A 50 -12.39 10.97 -10.49
N LEU A 51 -13.02 11.88 -11.24
CA LEU A 51 -14.41 12.28 -11.00
C LEU A 51 -15.36 11.09 -11.22
N LYS A 52 -15.22 10.39 -12.35
CA LYS A 52 -16.02 9.18 -12.63
C LYS A 52 -15.77 8.07 -11.62
N PHE A 53 -14.53 7.92 -11.16
CA PHE A 53 -14.17 6.94 -10.15
C PHE A 53 -14.83 7.25 -8.80
N ARG A 54 -14.77 8.51 -8.35
CA ARG A 54 -15.44 8.98 -7.13
C ARG A 54 -16.96 8.79 -7.21
N GLU A 55 -17.57 9.14 -8.34
CA GLU A 55 -19.00 8.95 -8.55
C GLU A 55 -19.41 7.46 -8.54
N GLY A 56 -18.62 6.60 -9.17
CA GLY A 56 -18.84 5.16 -9.17
C GLY A 56 -18.79 4.57 -7.76
N ILE A 57 -17.80 4.96 -6.95
CA ILE A 57 -17.72 4.57 -5.53
C ILE A 57 -18.95 5.05 -4.78
N ASN A 58 -19.34 6.32 -4.94
CA ASN A 58 -20.49 6.89 -4.25
C ASN A 58 -21.79 6.13 -4.56
N ALA A 59 -22.00 5.73 -5.81
CA ALA A 59 -23.17 4.95 -6.21
C ALA A 59 -23.21 3.56 -5.58
N ILE A 60 -22.06 2.87 -5.54
CA ILE A 60 -21.94 1.54 -4.93
C ILE A 60 -22.19 1.64 -3.42
N VAL A 61 -21.54 2.59 -2.75
CA VAL A 61 -21.65 2.77 -1.31
C VAL A 61 -23.10 3.08 -0.94
N LYS A 62 -23.78 4.01 -1.61
CA LYS A 62 -25.20 4.29 -1.34
C LYS A 62 -26.11 3.06 -1.44
N LYS A 63 -25.81 2.13 -2.36
CA LYS A 63 -26.62 0.92 -2.58
C LYS A 63 -26.33 -0.20 -1.58
N HIS A 64 -25.06 -0.36 -1.18
CA HIS A 64 -24.63 -1.53 -0.40
C HIS A 64 -24.28 -1.22 1.06
N LEU A 65 -23.98 0.02 1.43
CA LEU A 65 -23.51 0.40 2.76
C LEU A 65 -24.45 -0.03 3.88
N TRP A 66 -25.75 0.18 3.71
CA TRP A 66 -26.73 -0.23 4.73
C TRP A 66 -26.87 -1.75 4.83
N ASN A 67 -26.71 -2.47 3.72
CA ASN A 67 -26.82 -3.93 3.74
C ASN A 67 -25.69 -4.61 4.51
N GLU A 68 -24.51 -4.00 4.49
CA GLU A 68 -23.35 -4.48 5.26
C GLU A 68 -23.43 -4.03 6.74
N LEU A 69 -23.84 -2.78 7.00
CA LEU A 69 -23.79 -2.22 8.37
C LEU A 69 -25.02 -2.55 9.23
N LYS A 70 -26.08 -3.13 8.67
CA LYS A 70 -27.28 -3.52 9.44
C LYS A 70 -27.02 -4.64 10.45
N SER A 71 -25.92 -5.38 10.34
CA SER A 71 -25.52 -6.39 11.33
C SER A 71 -24.85 -5.79 12.55
N ASP A 72 -24.34 -4.56 12.45
CA ASP A 72 -23.60 -3.91 13.53
C ASP A 72 -24.55 -3.21 14.50
N PRO A 73 -24.56 -3.59 15.80
CA PRO A 73 -25.48 -3.02 16.79
C PRO A 73 -25.36 -1.50 16.94
N GLU A 74 -24.18 -0.94 16.71
CA GLU A 74 -23.94 0.50 16.79
C GLU A 74 -24.49 1.27 15.59
N MET A 75 -24.39 0.69 14.40
CA MET A 75 -24.89 1.30 13.16
C MET A 75 -26.42 1.19 13.07
N VAL A 76 -27.00 0.12 13.60
CA VAL A 76 -28.46 -0.05 13.71
C VAL A 76 -29.10 1.05 14.55
N LYS A 77 -28.45 1.50 15.64
CA LYS A 77 -28.94 2.63 16.46
C LYS A 77 -29.05 3.94 15.69
N ARG A 78 -28.19 4.14 14.68
CA ARG A 78 -28.21 5.32 13.80
C ARG A 78 -29.23 5.16 12.66
N GLY A 79 -29.51 3.92 12.27
CA GLY A 79 -30.41 3.58 11.17
C GLY A 79 -29.84 3.89 9.79
N ALA A 80 -30.52 3.37 8.76
CA ALA A 80 -30.11 3.49 7.36
C ALA A 80 -29.85 4.94 6.94
N ASN A 81 -30.72 5.85 7.36
CA ASN A 81 -30.62 7.27 6.99
C ASN A 81 -29.43 7.95 7.67
N GLY A 82 -29.16 7.66 8.95
CA GLY A 82 -28.02 8.24 9.67
C GLY A 82 -26.68 7.82 9.05
N VAL A 83 -26.58 6.54 8.67
CA VAL A 83 -25.39 5.98 7.99
C VAL A 83 -25.19 6.62 6.61
N ALA A 84 -26.26 6.76 5.82
CA ALA A 84 -26.19 7.39 4.51
C ALA A 84 -25.80 8.88 4.57
N GLN A 85 -26.37 9.63 5.52
CA GLN A 85 -26.03 11.04 5.73
C GLN A 85 -24.58 11.21 6.21
N HIS A 86 -24.11 10.31 7.07
CA HIS A 86 -22.71 10.32 7.51
C HIS A 86 -21.74 10.09 6.34
N TRP A 87 -22.05 9.15 5.45
CA TRP A 87 -21.29 8.94 4.22
C TRP A 87 -21.28 10.19 3.32
N ILE A 88 -22.43 10.83 3.09
CA ILE A 88 -22.52 12.05 2.27
C ILE A 88 -21.66 13.18 2.86
N ALA A 89 -21.68 13.35 4.18
CA ALA A 89 -20.85 14.33 4.87
C ALA A 89 -19.35 14.05 4.69
N MET A 90 -18.93 12.78 4.76
CA MET A 90 -17.54 12.39 4.48
C MET A 90 -17.15 12.61 3.02
N TYR A 91 -18.03 12.23 2.08
CA TYR A 91 -17.81 12.41 0.65
C TYR A 91 -17.63 13.88 0.27
N LYS A 92 -18.38 14.79 0.90
CA LYS A 92 -18.26 16.24 0.66
C LYS A 92 -16.94 16.83 1.17
N LYS A 93 -16.27 16.17 2.13
CA LYS A 93 -15.00 16.63 2.71
C LYS A 93 -13.77 16.18 1.89
N MET A 94 -13.92 15.14 1.05
CA MET A 94 -12.88 14.61 0.16
C MET A 94 -12.74 15.43 -1.12
#